data_AF-A0A7G2S2I2-F1
#
_entry.id   AF-A0A7G2S2I2-F1
#
_cell.length_a   1.000
_cell.length_b   1.000
_cell.length_c   1.000
_cell.angle_alpha   90.00
_cell.angle_beta   90.00
_cell.angle_gamma   90.00
#
_symmetry.space_group_name_H-M   'P 1'
#
loop_
_entity.id
_entity.type
_entity.pdbx_description
1 polymer ?
#
loop_
_entity_poly.entity_id
_entity_poly.type
_entity_poly.pdbx_seq_one_letter_code
_entity_poly.pdbx_strand_id
1 'polypeptide(L)'
;MTNTDRILTLLQDGPMSRGEIARCLGLPPKKTQWVLVNMRDKGLVELIGQGRFSRWCLPGQAPNNVADLVAQHEQNAVTRYLSGAL
;
A
#
# COMPACT_ATOMS: atom_id res chain seq x y z
N MET A 1 6.50 2.36 23.36
CA MET A 1 6.23 2.60 21.93
C MET A 1 5.13 1.65 21.47
N THR A 2 4.02 2.17 20.94
CA THR A 2 2.86 1.37 20.54
C THR A 2 3.01 0.80 19.12
N ASN A 3 2.15 -0.15 18.73
CA ASN A 3 2.15 -0.63 17.33
C ASN A 3 1.77 0.48 16.35
N THR A 4 0.91 1.41 16.77
CA THR A 4 0.55 2.60 15.99
C THR A 4 1.79 3.43 15.67
N ASP A 5 2.59 3.76 16.69
CA ASP A 5 3.80 4.58 16.52
C ASP A 5 4.79 3.89 15.57
N ARG A 6 4.97 2.57 15.73
CA ARG A 6 5.86 1.78 14.87
C ARG A 6 5.40 1.76 13.41
N ILE A 7 4.10 1.66 13.16
CA ILE A 7 3.54 1.70 11.79
C ILE A 7 3.72 3.10 11.20
N LEU A 8 3.44 4.17 11.97
CA LEU A 8 3.62 5.54 11.49
C LEU A 8 5.08 5.82 11.14
N THR A 9 6.04 5.37 11.95
CA THR A 9 7.46 5.45 11.64
C THR A 9 7.79 4.71 10.34
N LEU A 10 7.30 3.49 10.17
CA LEU A 10 7.57 2.68 8.98
C LEU A 10 7.03 3.34 7.70
N LEU A 11 5.84 3.97 7.78
CA LEU A 11 5.23 4.63 6.62
C LEU A 11 5.87 5.98 6.27
N GLN A 12 6.78 6.52 7.10
CA GLN A 12 7.59 7.69 6.71
C GLN A 12 8.48 7.38 5.50
N ASP A 13 8.92 6.13 5.36
CA ASP A 13 9.75 5.66 4.24
C ASP A 13 8.93 5.47 2.94
N GLY A 14 7.60 5.48 3.04
CA GLY A 14 6.67 5.47 1.91
C GLY A 14 5.54 4.44 2.03
N PRO A 15 4.68 4.33 1.00
CA PRO A 15 3.55 3.42 1.00
C PRO A 15 3.97 1.94 1.04
N MET A 16 3.33 1.15 1.91
CA MET A 16 3.65 -0.28 2.08
C MET A 16 2.40 -1.16 2.11
N SER A 17 2.52 -2.39 1.63
CA SER A 17 1.45 -3.39 1.80
C SER A 17 1.33 -3.84 3.25
N ARG A 18 0.14 -4.33 3.61
CA ARG A 18 -0.08 -4.98 4.90
C ARG A 18 0.94 -6.09 5.19
N GLY A 19 1.33 -6.85 4.17
CA GLY A 19 2.26 -7.97 4.31
C GLY A 19 3.68 -7.52 4.64
N GLU A 20 4.16 -6.45 3.99
CA GLU A 20 5.47 -5.86 4.30
C GLU A 20 5.45 -5.26 5.70
N ILE A 21 4.41 -4.51 6.08
CA ILE A 21 4.25 -3.97 7.44
C ILE A 21 4.27 -5.08 8.50
N ALA A 22 3.52 -6.16 8.27
CA ALA A 22 3.49 -7.31 9.18
C ALA A 22 4.87 -7.95 9.35
N ARG A 23 5.62 -8.11 8.24
CA ARG A 23 6.96 -8.69 8.24
C ARG A 23 7.97 -7.79 8.94
N CYS A 24 7.98 -6.49 8.64
CA CYS A 24 8.90 -5.52 9.24
C CYS A 24 8.69 -5.39 10.76
N LEU A 25 7.44 -5.47 11.22
CA LEU A 25 7.11 -5.29 12.64
C LEU A 25 7.03 -6.58 13.45
N GLY A 26 7.09 -7.75 12.79
CA GLY A 26 6.90 -9.06 13.41
C GLY A 26 5.48 -9.27 13.95
N LEU A 27 4.48 -8.67 13.30
CA LEU A 27 3.09 -8.69 13.76
C LEU A 27 2.26 -9.76 13.04
N PRO A 28 1.40 -10.52 13.75
CA PRO A 28 0.46 -11.44 13.11
C PRO A 28 -0.46 -10.73 12.10
N PRO A 29 -0.73 -11.31 10.92
CA PRO A 29 -1.50 -10.64 9.86
C PRO A 29 -2.86 -10.09 10.30
N LYS A 30 -3.59 -10.84 11.15
CA LYS A 30 -4.90 -10.43 11.70
C LYS A 30 -4.77 -9.21 12.61
N LYS A 31 -3.71 -9.16 13.43
CA LYS A 31 -3.42 -8.03 14.32
C LYS A 31 -3.02 -6.81 13.50
N THR A 32 -2.14 -6.97 12.52
CA THR A 32 -1.72 -5.88 11.61
C THR A 32 -2.93 -5.29 10.89
N GLN A 33 -3.84 -6.12 10.37
CA GLN A 33 -5.07 -5.66 9.74
C GLN A 33 -5.96 -4.87 10.70
N TRP A 34 -6.20 -5.39 11.90
CA TRP A 34 -7.03 -4.70 12.89
C TRP A 34 -6.46 -3.33 13.27
N VAL A 35 -5.14 -3.25 13.48
CA VAL A 35 -4.47 -1.97 13.81
C VAL A 35 -4.60 -0.99 12.64
N LEU A 36 -4.33 -1.41 11.40
CA LEU A 36 -4.41 -0.55 10.22
C LEU A 36 -5.83 -0.02 9.97
N VAL A 37 -6.85 -0.87 10.12
CA VAL A 37 -8.26 -0.45 10.02
C VAL A 37 -8.57 0.61 11.08
N ASN A 38 -8.23 0.35 12.34
CA ASN A 38 -8.46 1.33 13.41
C ASN A 38 -7.69 2.65 13.21
N MET A 39 -6.48 2.60 12.65
CA MET A 39 -5.70 3.81 12.35
C MET A 39 -6.36 4.61 11.21
N ARG A 40 -6.86 3.94 10.18
CA ARG A 40 -7.59 4.57 9.07
C ARG A 40 -8.90 5.19 9.52
N ASP A 41 -9.67 4.50 10.35
CA ASP A 41 -10.93 5.02 10.88
C ASP A 41 -10.70 6.27 11.76
N LYS A 42 -9.46 6.46 12.25
CA LYS A 42 -9.00 7.67 12.96
C LYS A 42 -8.32 8.71 12.05
N GLY A 43 -8.24 8.47 10.74
CA GLY A 43 -7.59 9.36 9.78
C GLY A 43 -6.07 9.41 9.88
N LEU A 44 -5.42 8.45 10.53
CA LEU A 44 -3.96 8.44 10.72
C LEU A 44 -3.20 7.85 9.51
N VAL A 45 -3.87 7.01 8.73
CA VAL A 45 -3.33 6.36 7.53
C VAL A 45 -4.45 6.22 6.50
N GLU A 46 -4.06 6.10 5.24
CA GLU A 46 -4.93 5.88 4.11
C GLU A 46 -4.61 4.56 3.43
N LEU A 47 -5.58 4.01 2.70
CA LEU A 47 -5.40 2.84 1.86
C LEU A 47 -5.57 3.27 0.40
N ILE A 48 -4.51 3.16 -0.38
CA ILE A 48 -4.48 3.48 -1.81
C ILE A 48 -4.35 2.20 -2.65
N GLY A 49 -4.72 2.29 -3.92
CA GLY A 49 -4.73 1.15 -4.85
C GLY A 49 -5.89 0.19 -4.63
N GLN A 50 -5.89 -0.94 -5.34
CA GLN A 50 -6.98 -1.93 -5.29
C GLN A 50 -6.46 -3.37 -5.25
N GLY A 51 -7.22 -4.25 -4.58
CA GLY A 51 -6.94 -5.69 -4.50
C GLY A 51 -5.52 -5.99 -3.98
N ARG A 52 -4.78 -6.81 -4.73
CA ARG A 52 -3.40 -7.20 -4.38
C ARG A 52 -2.39 -6.04 -4.41
N PHE A 53 -2.75 -4.93 -5.04
CA PHE A 53 -1.91 -3.74 -5.16
C PHE A 53 -2.23 -2.68 -4.09
N SER A 54 -3.07 -3.00 -3.11
CA SER A 54 -3.39 -2.08 -2.03
C SER A 54 -2.15 -1.75 -1.18
N ARG A 55 -1.87 -0.46 -1.00
CA ARG A 55 -0.78 0.04 -0.14
C ARG A 55 -1.35 0.98 0.92
N TRP A 56 -0.84 0.86 2.13
CA TRP A 56 -1.11 1.77 3.23
C TRP A 56 -0.09 2.90 3.21
N CYS A 57 -0.53 4.13 3.42
CA CYS A 57 0.33 5.30 3.43
C CYS A 57 -0.15 6.32 4.48
N LEU A 58 0.69 7.31 4.77
CA LEU A 58 0.27 8.47 5.55
C LEU A 58 -0.64 9.37 4.70
N PRO A 59 -1.55 10.15 5.33
CA PRO A 59 -2.35 11.13 4.63
C PRO A 59 -1.46 12.09 3.83
N GLY A 60 -1.81 12.31 2.55
CA GLY A 60 -1.03 13.17 1.65
C GLY A 60 0.18 12.51 0.98
N GLN A 61 0.51 11.25 1.29
CA GLN A 61 1.50 10.46 0.53
C GLN A 61 0.89 9.78 -0.71
N ALA A 62 -0.43 9.79 -0.85
CA ALA A 62 -1.07 9.30 -2.05
C ALA A 62 -0.52 10.08 -3.26
N PRO A 63 -0.09 9.41 -4.35
CA PRO A 63 0.32 10.13 -5.54
C PRO A 63 -0.88 10.94 -6.04
N ASN A 64 -0.70 12.27 -6.13
CA ASN A 64 -1.74 13.22 -6.55
C ASN A 64 -2.29 12.93 -7.94
N ASN A 65 -1.61 12.08 -8.72
CA ASN A 65 -1.98 11.74 -10.08
C ASN A 65 -2.63 10.36 -10.14
N VAL A 66 -3.96 10.36 -10.18
CA VAL A 66 -4.77 9.23 -10.67
C VAL A 66 -4.29 8.77 -12.07
N ALA A 67 -3.65 9.67 -12.84
CA ALA A 67 -3.05 9.41 -14.14
C ALA A 67 -1.85 8.44 -14.12
N ASP A 68 -0.99 8.49 -13.09
CA ASP A 68 0.25 7.68 -13.06
C ASP A 68 -0.01 6.21 -12.70
N LEU A 69 -1.08 5.94 -11.95
CA LEU A 69 -1.54 4.59 -11.61
C LEU A 69 -2.25 3.88 -12.77
N VAL A 70 -2.96 4.62 -13.63
CA VAL A 70 -3.61 4.08 -14.84
C VAL A 70 -2.57 3.81 -15.93
N ALA A 71 -1.60 4.70 -16.13
CA ALA A 71 -0.54 4.53 -17.13
C ALA A 71 0.32 3.28 -16.93
N GLN A 72 0.57 2.88 -15.67
CA GLN A 72 1.32 1.64 -15.37
C GLN A 72 0.50 0.35 -15.57
N HIS A 73 -0.84 0.43 -15.54
CA HIS A 73 -1.69 -0.73 -15.76
C HIS A 73 -1.87 -1.04 -17.25
N GLU A 74 -1.95 -0.01 -18.10
CA GLU A 74 -2.13 -0.17 -19.54
C GLU A 74 -0.85 -0.67 -20.25
N GLN A 75 0.34 -0.25 -19.80
CA GLN A 75 1.60 -0.72 -20.40
C GLN A 75 1.84 -2.23 -20.17
N ASN A 76 1.39 -2.80 -19.05
CA ASN A 76 1.57 -4.22 -18.76
C ASN A 76 0.62 -5.14 -19.56
N ALA A 77 -0.50 -4.60 -20.06
CA ALA A 77 -1.41 -5.35 -20.92
C ALA A 77 -0.87 -5.44 -22.35
N VAL A 78 -0.29 -4.36 -22.88
CA VAL A 78 0.20 -4.30 -24.28
C VAL A 78 1.48 -5.12 -24.48
N THR A 79 2.41 -5.15 -23.52
CA THR A 79 3.67 -5.91 -23.69
C THR A 79 3.44 -7.43 -23.71
N ARG A 80 2.41 -7.96 -23.02
CA ARG A 80 2.11 -9.40 -23.05
C ARG A 80 1.50 -9.88 -24.37
N TYR A 81 0.89 -9.00 -25.16
CA TYR A 81 0.37 -9.37 -26.48
C TYR A 81 1.43 -9.26 -27.60
N LEU A 82 2.46 -8.42 -27.43
CA LEU A 82 3.48 -8.19 -28.47
C LEU A 82 4.72 -9.09 -28.36
N SER A 83 4.94 -9.80 -27.26
CA SER A 83 6.05 -10.78 -27.13
C SER A 83 5.65 -12.23 -27.43
N GLY A 84 4.42 -12.48 -27.87
CA GLY A 84 3.92 -13.80 -28.28
C GLY A 84 3.71 -13.96 -29.79
N ALA A 85 3.98 -12.92 -30.58
CA ALA A 85 3.86 -12.95 -32.02
C ALA A 85 5.10 -12.27 -32.63
N LEU A 86 6.17 -13.05 -32.76
CA LEU A 86 7.16 -13.08 -33.86
C LEU A 86 8.30 -14.03 -33.49
#